data_AF-A0A7C3UT48-F1
#
_entry.id   AF-A0A7C3UT48-F1
#
_cell.length_a   1.000
_cell.length_b   1.000
_cell.length_c   1.000
_cell.angle_alpha   90.00
_cell.angle_beta   90.00
_cell.angle_gamma   90.00
#
_symmetry.space_group_name_H-M   'P 1'
#
loop_
_entity.id
_entity.type
_entity.pdbx_description
1 polymer ?
#
loop_
_entity_poly.entity_id
_entity_poly.type
_entity_poly.pdbx_seq_one_letter_code
_entity_poly.pdbx_strand_id
1 'polypeptide(L)'
;MKTKIKQTYLPVLSDLYETYIKPDELNEMYLINTQRQENNLDPLDFEDLDFDDEMHKNIVCRGYTSYIEDLLSDLKIVKRIKFEKLVSHRGYNFANDSIDVEIEFFPENLSKYINEHFNSFKKYIKDRYISNDAEEWKYDTENFTEFSDFHKLGSCLFFVYLNESENNIMPDMYFYIRATNVYFGVKNYEFETKKVKCPICGEFYLPEKENEHLHCK
;
A
#
# COMPACT_ATOMS: atom_id res chain seq x y z
N MET A 1 -26.93 13.60 2.70
CA MET A 1 -26.90 12.66 1.56
C MET A 1 -26.73 11.25 2.09
N LYS A 2 -27.33 10.25 1.44
CA LYS A 2 -27.25 8.85 1.87
C LYS A 2 -25.95 8.24 1.35
N THR A 3 -25.20 7.57 2.22
CA THR A 3 -24.01 6.80 1.83
C THR A 3 -24.38 5.36 1.47
N LYS A 4 -23.48 4.71 0.74
CA LYS A 4 -23.50 3.26 0.49
C LYS A 4 -22.15 2.67 0.81
N ILE A 5 -22.14 1.42 1.28
CA ILE A 5 -20.94 0.65 1.56
C ILE A 5 -20.83 -0.48 0.53
N LYS A 6 -19.68 -0.60 -0.13
CA LYS A 6 -19.41 -1.61 -1.16
C LYS A 6 -17.96 -2.07 -1.12
N GLN A 7 -17.76 -3.33 -1.48
CA GLN A 7 -16.44 -3.88 -1.79
C GLN A 7 -16.07 -3.50 -3.23
N THR A 8 -14.84 -3.04 -3.43
CA THR A 8 -14.28 -2.71 -4.74
C THR A 8 -12.75 -2.77 -4.70
N TYR A 9 -12.08 -2.33 -5.76
CA TYR A 9 -10.63 -2.25 -5.81
C TYR A 9 -10.16 -0.84 -6.16
N LEU A 10 -8.94 -0.50 -5.75
CA LEU A 10 -8.16 0.59 -6.30
C LEU A 10 -6.97 -0.02 -7.06
N PRO A 11 -6.68 0.43 -8.29
CA PRO A 11 -5.49 -0.05 -8.98
C PRO A 11 -4.25 0.45 -8.25
N VAL A 12 -3.22 -0.40 -8.23
CA VAL A 12 -1.89 0.02 -7.78
C VAL A 12 -1.22 0.75 -8.94
N LEU A 13 -0.67 1.93 -8.67
CA LEU A 13 0.21 2.60 -9.61
C LEU A 13 1.55 1.84 -9.67
N SER A 14 2.02 1.53 -10.88
CA SER A 14 3.28 0.81 -11.12
C SER A 14 4.47 1.42 -10.38
N ASP A 15 4.45 2.74 -10.21
CA ASP A 15 5.53 3.53 -9.65
C ASP A 15 5.62 3.42 -8.11
N LEU A 16 4.60 2.83 -7.46
CA LEU A 16 4.56 2.64 -6.01
C LEU A 16 5.53 1.55 -5.51
N TYR A 17 5.84 0.53 -6.32
CA TYR A 17 6.63 -0.63 -5.87
C TYR A 17 8.09 -0.62 -6.33
N GLU A 18 8.39 -0.16 -7.54
CA GLU A 18 9.69 -0.45 -8.15
C GLU A 18 10.73 0.67 -8.05
N THR A 19 10.36 1.91 -7.73
CA THR A 19 11.30 3.03 -7.95
C THR A 19 11.24 4.18 -6.95
N TYR A 20 10.07 4.62 -6.49
CA TYR A 20 10.00 5.90 -5.77
C TYR A 20 9.88 5.76 -4.26
N ILE A 21 9.05 4.86 -3.73
CA ILE A 21 8.79 4.75 -2.28
C ILE A 21 9.66 3.67 -1.62
N LYS A 22 10.92 3.53 -2.04
CA LYS A 22 11.87 2.75 -1.25
C LYS A 22 12.42 3.62 -0.11
N PRO A 23 12.40 3.15 1.14
CA PRO A 23 13.13 3.75 2.23
C PRO A 23 14.60 3.91 1.87
N ASP A 24 15.25 4.88 2.50
CA ASP A 24 16.69 5.02 2.40
C ASP A 24 17.33 3.95 3.29
N GLU A 25 17.82 2.89 2.65
CA GLU A 25 18.43 1.72 3.30
C GLU A 25 19.54 2.11 4.27
N LEU A 26 20.35 3.14 3.96
CA LEU A 26 21.44 3.60 4.83
C LEU A 26 20.90 4.30 6.08
N ASN A 27 19.85 5.10 5.93
CA ASN A 27 19.20 5.76 7.06
C ASN A 27 18.48 4.75 7.95
N GLU A 28 17.83 3.75 7.38
CA GLU A 28 17.21 2.68 8.16
C GLU A 28 18.23 1.86 8.93
N MET A 29 19.33 1.45 8.28
CA MET A 29 20.44 0.78 8.95
C MET A 29 20.99 1.61 10.11
N TYR A 30 21.13 2.92 9.93
CA TYR A 30 21.59 3.80 11.00
C TYR A 30 20.62 3.81 12.19
N LEU A 31 19.31 3.93 11.94
CA LEU A 31 18.28 3.92 12.99
C LEU A 31 18.24 2.57 13.72
N ILE A 32 18.26 1.46 12.97
CA ILE A 32 18.29 0.10 13.51
C ILE A 32 19.52 -0.08 14.40
N ASN A 33 20.72 0.26 13.91
CA ASN A 33 21.95 0.10 14.67
C ASN A 33 22.03 1.03 15.88
N THR A 34 21.43 2.22 15.82
CA THR A 34 21.30 3.12 16.98
C THR A 34 20.44 2.47 18.07
N GLN A 35 19.25 1.96 17.72
CA GLN A 35 18.37 1.28 18.66
C GLN A 35 18.98 0.00 19.23
N ARG A 36 19.75 -0.74 18.42
CA ARG A 36 20.51 -1.92 18.88
C ARG A 36 21.55 -1.52 19.91
N GLN A 37 22.34 -0.48 19.65
CA GLN A 37 23.33 0.01 20.62
C GLN A 37 22.69 0.45 21.94
N GLU A 38 21.53 1.13 21.89
CA GLU A 38 20.75 1.48 23.09
C GLU A 38 20.31 0.25 23.92
N ASN A 39 20.16 -0.90 23.26
CA ASN A 39 19.80 -2.17 23.87
C ASN A 39 21.00 -3.11 24.17
N ASN A 40 22.25 -2.62 24.04
CA ASN A 40 23.50 -3.40 24.19
C ASN A 40 23.69 -4.53 23.16
N LEU A 41 23.13 -4.35 21.97
CA LEU A 41 23.25 -5.25 20.83
C LEU A 41 24.41 -4.87 19.91
N ASP A 42 25.06 -5.88 19.33
CA ASP A 42 26.02 -5.67 18.24
C ASP A 42 25.31 -5.08 17.01
N PRO A 43 25.94 -4.16 16.25
CA PRO A 43 25.36 -3.66 15.01
C PRO A 43 25.25 -4.77 13.96
N LEU A 44 24.29 -4.64 13.04
CA LEU A 44 24.12 -5.51 11.88
C LEU A 44 24.63 -4.81 10.62
N ASP A 45 25.20 -5.62 9.71
CA ASP A 45 25.47 -5.19 8.34
C ASP A 45 24.23 -5.40 7.46
N PHE A 46 24.22 -4.81 6.26
CA PHE A 46 23.07 -4.87 5.35
C PHE A 46 22.67 -6.31 4.99
N GLU A 47 23.67 -7.16 4.73
CA GLU A 47 23.49 -8.57 4.38
C GLU A 47 22.86 -9.39 5.53
N ASP A 48 22.92 -8.88 6.76
CA ASP A 48 22.31 -9.51 7.92
C ASP A 48 20.86 -9.07 8.13
N LEU A 49 20.33 -8.08 7.39
CA LEU A 49 18.96 -7.59 7.55
C LEU A 49 17.98 -8.40 6.70
N ASP A 50 16.96 -8.96 7.35
CA ASP A 50 15.83 -9.59 6.68
C ASP A 50 14.68 -8.60 6.58
N PHE A 51 14.64 -7.86 5.47
CA PHE A 51 13.62 -6.86 5.21
C PHE A 51 12.26 -7.52 4.96
N ASP A 52 11.23 -6.98 5.62
CA ASP A 52 9.84 -7.38 5.44
C ASP A 52 9.20 -6.63 4.27
N ASP A 53 9.49 -7.11 3.06
CA ASP A 53 8.90 -6.58 1.82
C ASP A 53 7.36 -6.58 1.85
N GLU A 54 6.74 -7.57 2.51
CA GLU A 54 5.28 -7.67 2.58
C GLU A 54 4.70 -6.59 3.50
N MET A 55 5.32 -6.40 4.68
CA MET A 55 4.97 -5.30 5.58
C MET A 55 5.16 -3.94 4.89
N HIS A 56 6.28 -3.75 4.22
CA HIS A 56 6.56 -2.52 3.47
C HIS A 56 5.48 -2.25 2.40
N LYS A 57 5.15 -3.25 1.57
CA LYS A 57 4.08 -3.13 0.57
C LYS A 57 2.74 -2.77 1.20
N ASN A 58 2.39 -3.39 2.33
CA ASN A 58 1.16 -3.08 3.06
C ASN A 58 1.14 -1.65 3.60
N ILE A 59 2.26 -1.14 4.12
CA ILE A 59 2.37 0.26 4.58
C ILE A 59 2.16 1.22 3.41
N VAL A 60 2.83 0.99 2.28
CA VAL A 60 2.68 1.81 1.07
C VAL A 60 1.24 1.77 0.57
N CYS A 61 0.62 0.59 0.49
CA CYS A 61 -0.79 0.46 0.08
C CYS A 61 -1.74 1.21 1.02
N ARG A 62 -1.52 1.16 2.33
CA ARG A 62 -2.33 1.90 3.31
C ARG A 62 -2.17 3.41 3.14
N GLY A 63 -0.94 3.87 2.94
CA GLY A 63 -0.66 5.28 2.62
C GLY A 63 -1.39 5.72 1.35
N TYR A 64 -1.32 4.91 0.30
CA TYR A 64 -2.05 5.15 -0.95
C TYR A 64 -3.57 5.20 -0.74
N THR A 65 -4.15 4.23 -0.03
CA THR A 65 -5.60 4.24 0.25
C THR A 65 -6.03 5.48 1.05
N SER A 66 -5.17 5.95 1.97
CA SER A 66 -5.45 7.14 2.77
C SER A 66 -5.39 8.41 1.92
N TYR A 67 -4.39 8.50 1.04
CA TYR A 67 -4.29 9.60 0.08
C TYR A 67 -5.52 9.69 -0.84
N ILE A 68 -5.96 8.55 -1.40
CA ILE A 68 -7.15 8.50 -2.25
C ILE A 68 -8.42 8.83 -1.44
N GLU A 69 -8.51 8.39 -0.18
CA GLU A 69 -9.61 8.75 0.71
C GLU A 69 -9.68 10.27 0.90
N ASP A 70 -8.58 10.92 1.25
CA ASP A 70 -8.53 12.38 1.48
C ASP A 70 -8.96 13.14 0.22
N LEU A 71 -8.36 12.80 -0.93
CA LEU A 71 -8.68 13.43 -2.22
C LEU A 71 -10.16 13.29 -2.57
N LEU A 72 -10.72 12.10 -2.45
CA LEU A 72 -12.12 11.86 -2.79
C LEU A 72 -13.11 12.37 -1.72
N SER A 73 -12.64 12.57 -0.49
CA SER A 73 -13.42 13.16 0.62
C SER A 73 -13.57 14.66 0.44
N ASP A 74 -12.55 15.36 -0.06
CA ASP A 74 -12.62 16.78 -0.39
C ASP A 74 -13.69 17.06 -1.47
N LEU A 75 -13.83 16.15 -2.43
CA LEU A 75 -14.88 16.16 -3.45
C LEU A 75 -16.25 15.70 -2.94
N LYS A 76 -16.33 15.25 -1.68
CA LYS A 76 -17.50 14.63 -1.05
C LYS A 76 -18.02 13.42 -1.82
N ILE A 77 -17.14 12.72 -2.54
CA ILE A 77 -17.48 11.50 -3.26
C ILE A 77 -17.36 10.30 -2.34
N VAL A 78 -16.29 10.25 -1.56
CA VAL A 78 -16.04 9.21 -0.56
C VAL A 78 -16.19 9.78 0.85
N LYS A 79 -16.61 8.95 1.78
CA LYS A 79 -16.59 9.23 3.22
C LYS A 79 -15.49 8.44 3.93
N ARG A 80 -15.22 7.21 3.44
CA ARG A 80 -14.21 6.31 4.00
C ARG A 80 -13.81 5.23 3.01
N ILE A 81 -12.55 4.84 3.04
CA ILE A 81 -11.91 3.71 2.38
C ILE A 81 -11.21 2.87 3.45
N LYS A 82 -11.58 1.60 3.56
CA LYS A 82 -10.91 0.66 4.44
C LYS A 82 -10.08 -0.29 3.59
N PHE A 83 -8.76 -0.18 3.73
CA PHE A 83 -7.81 -1.15 3.18
C PHE A 83 -8.12 -2.56 3.69
N GLU A 84 -8.21 -3.52 2.77
CA GLU A 84 -8.34 -4.94 3.10
C GLU A 84 -7.05 -5.70 2.82
N LYS A 85 -6.63 -5.75 1.56
CA LYS A 85 -5.42 -6.48 1.15
C LYS A 85 -4.90 -6.01 -0.21
N LEU A 86 -3.61 -6.22 -0.42
CA LEU A 86 -3.00 -6.20 -1.74
C LEU A 86 -3.29 -7.54 -2.45
N VAL A 87 -3.75 -7.47 -3.70
CA VAL A 87 -4.01 -8.63 -4.54
C VAL A 87 -3.12 -8.56 -5.79
N SER A 88 -2.29 -9.58 -5.97
CA SER A 88 -1.52 -9.77 -7.20
C SER A 88 -2.16 -10.86 -8.05
N HIS A 89 -2.72 -10.49 -9.19
CA HIS A 89 -3.52 -11.43 -9.99
C HIS A 89 -2.68 -12.51 -10.69
N ARG A 90 -1.39 -12.29 -10.98
CA ARG A 90 -0.42 -13.29 -11.47
C ARG A 90 1.02 -12.86 -11.16
N GLY A 91 1.86 -13.80 -10.70
CA GLY A 91 3.15 -13.53 -10.05
C GLY A 91 4.31 -12.99 -10.88
N TYR A 92 4.12 -12.11 -11.88
CA TYR A 92 5.26 -11.50 -12.57
C TYR A 92 5.09 -10.08 -13.14
N ASN A 93 3.95 -9.38 -12.95
CA ASN A 93 3.83 -7.98 -13.41
C ASN A 93 3.01 -7.11 -12.44
N PHE A 94 3.71 -6.25 -11.69
CA PHE A 94 3.17 -5.28 -10.73
C PHE A 94 2.12 -4.31 -11.30
N ALA A 95 2.13 -4.11 -12.63
CA ALA A 95 1.19 -3.23 -13.32
C ALA A 95 -0.29 -3.69 -13.20
N ASN A 96 -0.54 -4.93 -12.79
CA ASN A 96 -1.88 -5.49 -12.64
C ASN A 96 -2.28 -5.74 -11.18
N ASP A 97 -1.47 -5.29 -10.22
CA ASP A 97 -1.81 -5.42 -8.82
C ASP A 97 -2.96 -4.46 -8.47
N SER A 98 -3.81 -4.91 -7.55
CA SER A 98 -4.96 -4.15 -7.07
C SER A 98 -5.03 -4.20 -5.55
N ILE A 99 -5.62 -3.17 -4.96
CA ILE A 99 -5.87 -3.10 -3.52
C ILE A 99 -7.37 -3.29 -3.34
N ASP A 100 -7.75 -4.41 -2.72
CA ASP A 100 -9.13 -4.65 -2.33
C ASP A 100 -9.47 -3.72 -1.15
N VAL A 101 -10.63 -3.07 -1.26
CA VAL A 101 -11.09 -2.05 -0.31
C VAL A 101 -12.60 -2.14 -0.08
N GLU A 102 -13.00 -1.85 1.16
CA GLU A 102 -14.38 -1.51 1.49
C GLU A 102 -14.54 0.01 1.46
N ILE A 103 -15.47 0.52 0.65
CA ILE A 103 -15.68 1.96 0.48
C ILE A 103 -17.07 2.35 0.94
N GLU A 104 -17.13 3.38 1.80
CA GLU A 104 -18.33 4.15 2.08
C GLU A 104 -18.32 5.43 1.22
N PHE A 105 -19.27 5.57 0.29
CA PHE A 105 -19.31 6.67 -0.68
C PHE A 105 -20.71 7.29 -0.82
N PHE A 106 -20.76 8.46 -1.48
CA PHE A 106 -21.97 9.21 -1.80
C PHE A 106 -22.32 9.02 -3.29
N PRO A 107 -23.23 8.10 -3.65
CA PRO A 107 -23.47 7.73 -5.04
C PRO A 107 -23.92 8.91 -5.92
N GLU A 108 -24.73 9.81 -5.37
CA GLU A 108 -25.21 11.00 -6.08
C GLU A 108 -24.07 11.95 -6.46
N ASN A 109 -23.05 12.09 -5.61
CA ASN A 109 -21.90 12.96 -5.89
C ASN A 109 -20.98 12.31 -6.92
N LEU A 110 -20.76 11.00 -6.83
CA LEU A 110 -20.02 10.25 -7.84
C LEU A 110 -20.72 10.34 -9.20
N SER A 111 -22.03 10.10 -9.24
CA SER A 111 -22.84 10.20 -10.45
C SER A 111 -22.79 11.58 -11.06
N LYS A 112 -22.98 12.62 -10.25
CA LYS A 112 -22.89 14.01 -10.69
C LYS A 112 -21.52 14.30 -11.32
N TYR A 113 -20.44 13.95 -10.62
CA TYR A 113 -19.08 14.18 -11.10
C TYR A 113 -18.82 13.48 -12.45
N ILE A 114 -19.14 12.18 -12.56
CA ILE A 114 -18.92 11.43 -13.80
C ILE A 114 -19.74 12.02 -14.95
N ASN A 115 -20.98 12.44 -14.69
CA ASN A 115 -21.83 13.06 -15.72
C ASN A 115 -21.32 14.43 -16.17
N GLU A 116 -20.77 15.24 -15.26
CA GLU A 116 -20.12 16.53 -15.59
C GLU A 116 -18.86 16.32 -16.45
N HIS A 117 -18.14 15.21 -16.24
CA HIS A 117 -16.92 14.86 -16.96
C HIS A 117 -17.10 13.70 -17.96
N PHE A 118 -18.32 13.48 -18.46
CA PHE A 118 -18.68 12.23 -19.13
C PHE A 118 -17.92 11.98 -20.44
N ASN A 119 -17.53 13.04 -21.16
CA ASN A 119 -16.71 12.90 -22.37
C ASN A 119 -15.28 12.42 -22.05
N SER A 120 -14.69 12.91 -20.96
CA SER A 120 -13.40 12.42 -20.47
C SER A 120 -13.52 10.97 -19.97
N PHE A 121 -14.63 10.66 -19.28
CA PHE A 121 -14.92 9.30 -18.83
C PHE A 121 -15.06 8.32 -20.00
N LYS A 122 -15.76 8.71 -21.09
CA LYS A 122 -15.85 7.92 -22.32
C LYS A 122 -14.48 7.57 -22.88
N LYS A 123 -13.58 8.55 -22.95
CA LYS A 123 -12.20 8.32 -23.39
C LYS A 123 -11.47 7.37 -22.45
N TYR A 124 -11.56 7.60 -21.14
CA TYR A 124 -10.97 6.74 -20.12
C TYR A 124 -11.41 5.27 -20.25
N ILE A 125 -12.71 5.01 -20.44
CA ILE A 125 -13.24 3.65 -20.62
C ILE A 125 -12.69 3.04 -21.90
N LYS A 126 -12.72 3.77 -23.02
CA LYS A 126 -12.23 3.27 -24.31
C LYS A 126 -10.73 2.92 -24.28
N ASP A 127 -9.93 3.70 -23.57
CA ASP A 127 -8.48 3.51 -23.50
C ASP A 127 -8.09 2.30 -22.63
N ARG A 128 -8.93 1.91 -21.66
CA ARG A 128 -8.63 0.84 -20.68
C ARG A 128 -9.44 -0.44 -20.88
N TYR A 129 -10.62 -0.35 -21.46
CA TYR A 129 -11.57 -1.45 -21.59
C TYR A 129 -11.98 -1.63 -23.05
N ILE A 130 -11.21 -2.45 -23.78
CA ILE A 130 -11.29 -2.65 -25.23
C ILE A 130 -12.72 -2.95 -25.73
N SER A 131 -13.54 -3.64 -24.93
CA SER A 131 -14.90 -4.09 -25.32
C SER A 131 -16.04 -3.30 -24.67
N ASN A 132 -15.77 -2.27 -23.86
CA ASN A 132 -16.81 -1.64 -23.04
C ASN A 132 -17.20 -0.25 -23.56
N ASP A 133 -18.49 0.09 -23.42
CA ASP A 133 -19.03 1.42 -23.69
C ASP A 133 -19.38 2.12 -22.36
N ALA A 134 -19.00 3.40 -22.23
CA ALA A 134 -19.37 4.19 -21.06
C ALA A 134 -20.88 4.43 -20.94
N GLU A 135 -21.62 4.41 -22.06
CA GLU A 135 -23.10 4.49 -22.02
C GLU A 135 -23.72 3.21 -21.45
N GLU A 136 -23.17 2.05 -21.79
CA GLU A 136 -23.57 0.77 -21.19
C GLU A 136 -23.26 0.77 -19.70
N TRP A 137 -22.08 1.24 -19.30
CA TRP A 137 -21.74 1.39 -17.89
C TRP A 137 -22.70 2.33 -17.15
N LYS A 138 -23.07 3.45 -17.77
CA LYS A 138 -24.05 4.39 -17.23
C LYS A 138 -25.42 3.72 -17.05
N TYR A 139 -25.85 2.90 -18.00
CA TYR A 139 -27.09 2.15 -17.89
C TYR A 139 -27.04 1.09 -16.78
N ASP A 140 -26.02 0.24 -16.78
CA ASP A 140 -25.86 -0.88 -15.85
C ASP A 140 -25.69 -0.45 -14.39
N THR A 141 -25.20 0.77 -14.17
CA THR A 141 -24.96 1.34 -12.84
C THR A 141 -26.08 2.27 -12.38
N GLU A 142 -27.23 2.26 -13.06
CA GLU A 142 -28.34 3.18 -12.81
C GLU A 142 -27.84 4.64 -12.71
N ASN A 143 -27.17 5.09 -13.76
CA ASN A 143 -26.51 6.38 -13.82
C ASN A 143 -25.44 6.55 -12.73
N PHE A 144 -24.58 5.55 -12.52
CA PHE A 144 -23.50 5.55 -11.52
C PHE A 144 -23.96 5.71 -10.07
N THR A 145 -25.20 5.32 -9.76
CA THR A 145 -25.73 5.33 -8.39
C THR A 145 -25.80 3.94 -7.77
N GLU A 146 -25.84 2.89 -8.58
CA GLU A 146 -25.83 1.48 -8.17
C GLU A 146 -24.65 0.74 -8.76
N PHE A 147 -24.00 -0.09 -7.94
CA PHE A 147 -22.85 -0.89 -8.36
C PHE A 147 -23.06 -2.33 -7.87
N SER A 148 -23.47 -3.19 -8.79
CA SER A 148 -23.55 -4.64 -8.62
C SER A 148 -22.21 -5.32 -8.94
N ASP A 149 -21.49 -4.77 -9.92
CA ASP A 149 -20.17 -5.20 -10.34
C ASP A 149 -19.08 -4.51 -9.50
N PHE A 150 -18.24 -5.34 -8.87
CA PHE A 150 -17.07 -4.93 -8.10
C PHE A 150 -16.13 -4.02 -8.91
N HIS A 151 -15.98 -4.25 -10.22
CA HIS A 151 -14.99 -3.56 -11.02
C HIS A 151 -15.38 -2.15 -11.44
N LYS A 152 -16.69 -1.90 -11.63
CA LYS A 152 -17.18 -0.62 -12.15
C LYS A 152 -16.97 0.50 -11.14
N LEU A 153 -17.23 0.26 -9.86
CA LEU A 153 -17.03 1.26 -8.80
C LEU A 153 -15.56 1.68 -8.71
N GLY A 154 -14.64 0.73 -8.62
CA GLY A 154 -13.20 0.99 -8.51
C GLY A 154 -12.67 1.77 -9.72
N SER A 155 -13.13 1.42 -10.92
CA SER A 155 -12.80 2.14 -12.15
C SER A 155 -13.33 3.57 -12.16
N CYS A 156 -14.58 3.78 -11.71
CA CYS A 156 -15.16 5.10 -11.58
C CYS A 156 -14.35 5.97 -10.61
N LEU A 157 -13.99 5.45 -9.44
CA LEU A 157 -13.18 6.19 -8.45
C LEU A 157 -11.77 6.47 -8.97
N PHE A 158 -11.16 5.52 -9.68
CA PHE A 158 -9.85 5.73 -10.30
C PHE A 158 -9.89 6.78 -11.41
N PHE A 159 -10.96 6.82 -12.20
CA PHE A 159 -11.17 7.91 -13.16
C PHE A 159 -11.21 9.27 -12.47
N VAL A 160 -11.97 9.41 -11.37
CA VAL A 160 -12.02 10.67 -10.60
C VAL A 160 -10.61 11.05 -10.14
N TYR A 161 -9.88 10.12 -9.56
CA TYR A 161 -8.49 10.35 -9.14
C TYR A 161 -7.63 10.84 -10.30
N LEU A 162 -7.63 10.15 -11.45
CA LEU A 162 -6.81 10.55 -12.60
C LEU A 162 -7.19 11.93 -13.12
N ASN A 163 -8.49 12.18 -13.28
CA ASN A 163 -9.01 13.43 -13.81
C ASN A 163 -8.68 14.62 -12.89
N GLU A 164 -8.67 14.44 -11.57
CA GLU A 164 -8.22 15.50 -10.64
C GLU A 164 -6.70 15.61 -10.59
N SER A 165 -5.97 14.49 -10.62
CA SER A 165 -4.50 14.49 -10.57
C SER A 165 -3.86 15.18 -11.79
N GLU A 166 -4.45 15.04 -12.98
CA GLU A 166 -3.99 15.70 -14.21
C GLU A 166 -4.27 17.22 -14.21
N ASN A 167 -5.21 17.70 -13.37
CA ASN A 167 -5.63 19.10 -13.28
C ASN A 167 -4.99 19.87 -12.10
N ASN A 168 -4.05 19.24 -11.35
CA ASN A 168 -3.31 19.74 -10.18
C ASN A 168 -4.12 19.91 -8.87
N ILE A 169 -3.41 19.95 -7.72
CA ILE A 169 -3.80 20.34 -6.33
C ILE A 169 -3.67 19.23 -5.24
N MET A 170 -2.60 18.44 -5.20
CA MET A 170 -2.21 17.76 -3.94
C MET A 170 -0.69 17.61 -3.84
N PRO A 171 -0.12 17.45 -2.63
CA PRO A 171 1.27 17.01 -2.51
C PRO A 171 1.45 15.77 -3.36
N ASP A 172 2.56 15.66 -4.07
CA ASP A 172 2.92 14.42 -4.75
C ASP A 172 2.59 13.25 -3.82
N MET A 173 1.83 12.28 -4.30
CA MET A 173 1.46 11.08 -3.55
C MET A 173 2.69 10.47 -2.87
N TYR A 174 3.85 10.60 -3.51
CA TYR A 174 5.15 10.34 -2.93
C TYR A 174 5.39 11.05 -1.58
N PHE A 175 5.28 12.38 -1.52
CA PHE A 175 5.47 13.17 -0.30
C PHE A 175 4.43 12.83 0.75
N TYR A 176 3.18 12.62 0.36
CA TYR A 176 2.13 12.22 1.29
C TYR A 176 2.48 10.89 1.96
N ILE A 177 2.80 9.87 1.16
CA ILE A 177 3.13 8.55 1.68
C ILE A 177 4.42 8.60 2.50
N ARG A 178 5.47 9.30 2.06
CA ARG A 178 6.72 9.47 2.84
C ARG A 178 6.49 10.17 4.18
N ALA A 179 5.58 11.15 4.25
CA ALA A 179 5.24 11.82 5.49
C ALA A 179 4.51 10.91 6.50
N THR A 180 3.96 9.77 6.05
CA THR A 180 3.30 8.78 6.93
C THR A 180 4.27 7.78 7.60
N ASN A 181 5.58 8.06 7.60
CA ASN A 181 6.63 7.20 8.16
C ASN A 181 6.65 5.80 7.52
N VAL A 182 6.92 5.73 6.22
CA VAL A 182 7.22 4.44 5.57
C VAL A 182 8.58 3.95 6.06
N TYR A 183 8.62 2.75 6.63
CA TYR A 183 9.86 2.04 6.95
C TYR A 183 9.80 0.60 6.43
N PHE A 184 10.94 -0.03 6.16
CA PHE A 184 10.99 -1.47 6.03
C PHE A 184 10.82 -2.04 7.43
N GLY A 185 9.75 -2.80 7.65
CA GLY A 185 9.75 -3.72 8.79
C GLY A 185 10.99 -4.60 8.66
N VAL A 186 11.73 -4.82 9.75
CA VAL A 186 12.86 -5.76 9.74
C VAL A 186 12.43 -6.97 10.55
N LYS A 187 12.31 -8.13 9.90
CA LYS A 187 11.82 -9.37 10.53
C LYS A 187 12.73 -9.81 11.66
N ASN A 188 14.02 -9.49 11.55
CA ASN A 188 15.03 -9.83 12.54
C ASN A 188 15.46 -8.67 13.45
N TYR A 189 14.60 -7.67 13.59
CA TYR A 189 14.79 -6.53 14.50
C TYR A 189 15.05 -6.95 15.95
N GLU A 190 14.37 -8.00 16.45
CA GLU A 190 14.43 -8.47 17.84
C GLU A 190 15.31 -9.70 18.08
N PHE A 191 15.99 -10.27 17.07
CA PHE A 191 16.84 -11.44 17.32
C PHE A 191 18.17 -11.04 17.98
N GLU A 192 18.09 -10.78 19.28
CA GLU A 192 18.98 -11.43 20.22
C GLU A 192 18.44 -12.84 20.48
N THR A 193 18.97 -13.83 19.77
CA THR A 193 19.38 -15.00 20.54
C THR A 193 20.49 -14.48 21.45
N LYS A 194 20.14 -14.08 22.69
CA LYS A 194 21.11 -13.61 23.69
C LYS A 194 22.29 -14.55 23.65
N LYS A 195 23.41 -14.10 23.08
CA LYS A 195 24.57 -14.97 23.00
C LYS A 195 25.01 -15.19 24.44
N VAL A 196 24.93 -16.44 24.89
CA VAL A 196 25.35 -16.80 26.24
C VAL A 196 26.86 -16.92 26.20
N LYS A 197 27.54 -16.29 27.17
CA LYS A 197 28.99 -16.45 27.29
C LYS A 197 29.27 -17.82 27.92
N CYS A 198 30.03 -18.67 27.23
CA CYS A 198 30.47 -19.95 27.76
C CYS A 198 31.30 -19.70 29.04
N PRO A 199 30.93 -20.29 30.19
CA PRO A 199 31.67 -20.10 31.43
C PRO A 199 33.05 -20.77 31.42
N ILE A 200 33.32 -21.64 30.44
CA ILE A 200 34.57 -22.41 30.32
C ILE A 200 35.56 -21.69 29.41
N CYS A 201 35.22 -21.48 28.13
CA CYS A 201 36.14 -20.87 27.16
C CYS A 201 35.95 -19.36 26.98
N GLY A 202 34.86 -18.79 27.50
CA GLY A 202 34.56 -17.37 27.35
C GLY A 202 34.02 -16.96 25.98
N GLU A 203 33.86 -17.90 25.03
CA GLU A 203 33.23 -17.65 23.73
C GLU A 203 31.71 -17.48 23.84
N PHE A 204 31.14 -16.65 22.98
CA PHE A 204 29.71 -16.37 22.93
C PHE A 204 29.01 -17.32 21.96
N TYR A 205 27.90 -17.94 22.40
CA TYR A 205 27.15 -18.90 21.59
C TYR A 205 25.64 -18.67 21.64
N LEU A 206 24.91 -19.15 20.62
CA LEU A 206 23.45 -19.03 20.56
C LEU A 206 22.79 -20.06 21.50
N PRO A 207 21.74 -19.73 22.26
CA PRO A 207 21.09 -20.65 23.20
C PRO A 207 20.65 -21.97 22.57
N GLU A 208 20.28 -21.96 21.28
CA GLU A 208 19.86 -23.14 20.53
C GLU A 208 21.01 -24.12 20.24
N LYS A 209 22.26 -23.66 20.36
CA LYS A 209 23.50 -24.44 20.19
C LYS A 209 24.15 -24.82 21.52
N GLU A 210 23.44 -24.71 22.65
CA GLU A 210 23.97 -25.02 23.98
C GLU A 210 24.58 -26.44 24.07
N ASN A 211 23.97 -27.42 23.39
CA ASN A 211 24.46 -28.80 23.34
C ASN A 211 25.79 -28.98 22.59
N GLU A 212 26.10 -28.10 21.64
CA GLU A 212 27.37 -28.13 20.89
C GLU A 212 28.53 -27.58 21.73
N HIS A 213 28.23 -26.66 22.67
CA HIS A 213 29.22 -26.06 23.58
C HIS A 213 29.42 -26.82 24.90
N LEU A 214 28.56 -27.79 25.25
CA LEU A 214 28.79 -28.72 26.38
C LEU A 214 30.05 -29.59 26.21
N HIS A 215 30.65 -29.62 25.02
CA HIS A 215 31.86 -30.38 24.70
C HIS A 215 33.15 -29.56 24.69
N CYS A 216 33.10 -28.30 25.15
CA CYS A 216 34.29 -27.48 25.32
C CYS A 216 35.20 -28.09 26.41
N LYS A 217 36.31 -28.71 26.00
CA LYS A 217 37.35 -29.28 26.89
C LYS A 217 38.48 -28.29 27.12
#